data_AF-W6A8G0-F1
#
_entry.id   AF-W6A8G0-F1
#
_cell.length_a   1.000
_cell.length_b   1.000
_cell.length_c   1.000
_cell.angle_alpha   90.00
_cell.angle_beta   90.00
_cell.angle_gamma   90.00
#
_symmetry.space_group_name_H-M   'P 1'
#
loop_
_entity.id
_entity.type
_entity.pdbx_description
1 polymer ?
#
loop_
_entity_poly.entity_id
_entity_poly.type
_entity_poly.pdbx_seq_one_letter_code
_entity_poly.pdbx_strand_id
1 'polypeptide(L)'
;MVNFKLTSQILFWLLVVVWIIFLSFYNIAFISNIMISDIENGIQSLEIRKGVNFKWLLPLKLIALKLISTICVSIMLISLVILTSIFKPINQSLWFNSLIPGMCSLFIYDLLITGFIILIGSFNKPKLLIGLSSFFATLFIFSPVTGAVTFILTNDTYGTSSERIAHLKDLDTIVKDEKNSSGLMMYLLQNIQELNDLNKIVDITEKAANESSRPQGSLSFEEIENVIKLGTSKNTSFMQFFLNVGLGLDFDIYLNNSVTFNWNTKFTISDEAKDLKSIWFFKSTIKDNSIGIRQDNYFISENNKNIIGKNQLIDYMKWLESDTTIEKINKDLKIITNTNELKSINKLIKNYYLYYFSQKDYYNSQFENLYMLFGKNTFDTKADRTVEETIYESLKVNNGQRLWITILFSIINDFYQAPIGSGDEIYEQIQNNDLKYMKHYLINPFTSFLYMSLFSGVNSSFSQDLYMNEFFITEAPDIRSAKILENPLASQNTEQYTSFEQRPIIGVELSKRVINTAYIYLIYTLISVILLTGGYFIYIKKIKE
;
A
#
# COMPACT_ATOMS: atom_id res chain seq x y z
N MET A 1 0.53 16.42 -12.23
CA MET A 1 0.16 15.06 -11.82
C MET A 1 -1.15 15.17 -11.06
N VAL A 2 -2.29 14.75 -11.63
CA VAL A 2 -3.54 14.66 -10.85
C VAL A 2 -3.25 13.67 -9.73
N ASN A 3 -3.56 14.03 -8.48
CA ASN A 3 -3.31 13.18 -7.32
C ASN A 3 -4.11 11.88 -7.49
N PHE A 4 -3.48 10.86 -8.06
CA PHE A 4 -4.11 9.63 -8.56
C PHE A 4 -4.81 8.86 -7.44
N LYS A 5 -4.25 8.96 -6.23
CA LYS A 5 -4.82 8.45 -4.98
C LYS A 5 -6.16 9.14 -4.68
N LEU A 6 -6.19 10.47 -4.67
CA LEU A 6 -7.42 11.26 -4.47
C LEU A 6 -8.49 10.94 -5.53
N THR A 7 -8.12 10.84 -6.81
CA THR A 7 -9.07 10.49 -7.88
C THR A 7 -9.65 9.09 -7.67
N SER A 8 -8.86 8.13 -7.19
CA SER A 8 -9.30 6.76 -6.92
C SER A 8 -10.29 6.70 -5.76
N GLN A 9 -10.01 7.45 -4.69
CA GLN A 9 -10.88 7.56 -3.51
C GLN A 9 -12.23 8.19 -3.88
N ILE A 10 -12.21 9.30 -4.61
CA ILE A 10 -13.43 9.97 -5.08
C ILE A 10 -14.27 9.03 -5.95
N LEU A 11 -13.65 8.31 -6.90
CA LEU A 11 -14.35 7.38 -7.79
C LEU A 11 -15.01 6.24 -7.00
N PHE A 12 -14.30 5.67 -6.03
CA PHE A 12 -14.84 4.62 -5.17
C PHE A 12 -16.06 5.12 -4.37
N TRP A 13 -15.95 6.27 -3.71
CA TRP A 13 -17.06 6.83 -2.94
C TRP A 13 -18.25 7.23 -3.80
N LEU A 14 -18.00 7.82 -4.97
CA LEU A 14 -19.05 8.11 -5.95
C LEU A 14 -19.83 6.85 -6.31
N LEU A 15 -19.13 5.75 -6.56
CA LEU A 15 -19.75 4.47 -6.90
C LEU A 15 -20.59 3.95 -5.74
N VAL A 16 -20.07 3.92 -4.51
CA VAL A 16 -20.83 3.52 -3.32
C VAL A 16 -22.11 4.37 -3.16
N VAL A 17 -22.01 5.69 -3.30
CA VAL A 17 -23.14 6.63 -3.19
C VAL A 17 -24.21 6.37 -4.24
N VAL A 18 -23.81 6.24 -5.52
CA VAL A 18 -24.75 5.96 -6.62
C VAL A 18 -25.53 4.67 -6.36
N TRP A 19 -24.87 3.64 -5.83
CA TRP A 19 -25.53 2.37 -5.53
C TRP A 19 -26.42 2.40 -4.30
N ILE A 20 -26.05 3.15 -3.26
CA ILE A 20 -26.95 3.40 -2.13
C ILE A 20 -28.23 4.09 -2.60
N ILE A 21 -28.11 5.11 -3.46
CA ILE A 21 -29.26 5.82 -4.05
C ILE A 21 -30.13 4.85 -4.85
N PHE A 22 -29.51 4.07 -5.76
CA PHE A 22 -30.22 3.10 -6.60
C PHE A 22 -30.98 2.07 -5.76
N LEU A 23 -30.31 1.41 -4.81
CA LEU A 23 -30.91 0.38 -3.96
C LEU A 23 -32.02 0.95 -3.08
N SER A 24 -31.83 2.15 -2.53
CA SER A 24 -32.86 2.83 -1.74
C SER A 24 -34.09 3.13 -2.59
N PHE A 25 -33.89 3.77 -3.75
CA PHE A 25 -34.98 4.12 -4.65
C PHE A 25 -35.74 2.87 -5.12
N TYR A 26 -35.02 1.83 -5.52
CA TYR A 26 -35.59 0.56 -5.95
C TYR A 26 -36.46 -0.05 -4.83
N ASN A 27 -35.91 -0.22 -3.62
CA ASN A 27 -36.68 -0.79 -2.52
C ASN A 27 -37.88 0.08 -2.13
N ILE A 28 -37.73 1.41 -2.05
CA ILE A 28 -38.85 2.31 -1.71
C ILE A 28 -39.96 2.18 -2.75
N ALA A 29 -39.63 2.25 -4.04
CA ALA A 29 -40.62 2.21 -5.12
C ALA A 29 -41.40 0.88 -5.11
N PHE A 30 -40.70 -0.26 -5.11
CA PHE A 30 -41.34 -1.56 -5.25
C PHE A 30 -42.03 -2.03 -3.97
N ILE A 31 -41.40 -1.86 -2.79
CA ILE A 31 -42.03 -2.30 -1.53
C ILE A 31 -43.24 -1.41 -1.20
N SER A 32 -43.18 -0.10 -1.47
CA SER A 32 -44.34 0.79 -1.32
C SER A 32 -45.49 0.36 -2.22
N ASN A 33 -45.21 -0.02 -3.48
CA ASN A 33 -46.24 -0.52 -4.37
C ASN A 33 -46.88 -1.81 -3.81
N ILE A 34 -46.06 -2.77 -3.38
CA ILE A 34 -46.54 -4.04 -2.83
C ILE A 34 -47.37 -3.84 -1.55
N MET A 35 -46.94 -2.97 -0.64
CA MET A 35 -47.55 -2.85 0.68
C MET A 35 -48.70 -1.84 0.74
N ILE A 36 -48.73 -0.83 -0.13
CA ILE A 36 -49.71 0.25 -0.07
C ILE A 36 -50.56 0.26 -1.34
N SER A 37 -49.93 0.37 -2.52
CA SER A 37 -50.65 0.52 -3.78
C SER A 37 -51.47 -0.72 -4.15
N ASP A 38 -50.93 -1.92 -3.97
CA ASP A 38 -51.64 -3.18 -4.24
C ASP A 38 -52.86 -3.36 -3.34
N ILE A 39 -52.84 -2.79 -2.12
CA ILE A 39 -53.99 -2.78 -1.20
C ILE A 39 -55.02 -1.77 -1.69
N GLU A 40 -54.61 -0.51 -1.89
CA GLU A 40 -55.49 0.58 -2.29
C GLU A 40 -56.19 0.29 -3.64
N ASN A 41 -55.48 -0.34 -4.57
CA ASN A 41 -56.02 -0.71 -5.89
C ASN A 41 -56.72 -2.08 -5.89
N GLY A 42 -56.79 -2.80 -4.76
CA GLY A 42 -57.46 -4.10 -4.64
C GLY A 42 -56.78 -5.26 -5.38
N ILE A 43 -55.55 -5.08 -5.85
CA ILE A 43 -54.75 -6.13 -6.52
C ILE A 43 -54.54 -7.31 -5.57
N GLN A 44 -54.20 -7.03 -4.31
CA GLN A 44 -53.97 -8.07 -3.32
C GLN A 44 -55.23 -8.90 -3.04
N SER A 45 -56.41 -8.25 -2.99
CA SER A 45 -57.70 -8.92 -2.83
C SER A 45 -58.02 -9.86 -4.00
N LEU A 46 -57.64 -9.49 -5.22
CA LEU A 46 -57.80 -10.34 -6.41
C LEU A 46 -56.89 -11.56 -6.35
N GLU A 47 -55.64 -11.40 -5.91
CA GLU A 47 -54.69 -12.51 -5.75
C GLU A 47 -55.16 -13.53 -4.71
N ILE A 48 -55.73 -13.05 -3.59
CA ILE A 48 -56.31 -13.92 -2.55
C ILE A 48 -57.51 -14.70 -3.10
N ARG A 49 -58.40 -14.05 -3.86
CA ARG A 49 -59.55 -14.73 -4.49
C ARG A 49 -59.13 -15.78 -5.52
N LYS A 50 -57.96 -15.60 -6.15
CA LYS A 50 -57.34 -16.59 -7.04
C LYS A 50 -56.67 -17.76 -6.30
N GLY A 51 -56.76 -17.81 -4.96
CA GLY A 51 -56.30 -18.92 -4.13
C GLY A 51 -54.90 -18.74 -3.56
N VAL A 52 -54.26 -17.59 -3.73
CA VAL A 52 -52.94 -17.35 -3.11
C VAL A 52 -53.12 -17.06 -1.63
N ASN A 53 -52.38 -17.78 -0.78
CA ASN A 53 -52.44 -17.58 0.66
C ASN A 53 -51.90 -16.19 1.03
N PHE A 54 -52.73 -15.38 1.68
CA PHE A 54 -52.43 -14.02 2.11
C PHE A 54 -51.08 -13.90 2.85
N LYS A 55 -50.75 -14.85 3.73
CA LYS A 55 -49.52 -14.82 4.53
C LYS A 55 -48.25 -14.90 3.67
N TRP A 56 -48.35 -15.50 2.49
CA TRP A 56 -47.22 -15.75 1.59
C TRP A 56 -47.05 -14.70 0.50
N LEU A 57 -48.03 -13.83 0.28
CA LEU A 57 -47.99 -12.81 -0.80
C LEU A 57 -46.79 -11.86 -0.66
N LEU A 58 -46.61 -11.26 0.52
CA LEU A 58 -45.52 -10.33 0.78
C LEU A 58 -44.14 -11.04 0.69
N PRO A 59 -43.89 -12.18 1.36
CA PRO A 59 -42.62 -12.91 1.22
C PRO A 59 -42.28 -13.29 -0.22
N LEU A 60 -43.24 -13.76 -1.02
CA LEU A 60 -43.00 -14.16 -2.41
C LEU A 60 -42.57 -12.95 -3.28
N LYS A 61 -43.28 -11.83 -3.17
CA LYS A 61 -42.93 -10.60 -3.91
C LYS A 61 -41.58 -10.03 -3.45
N LEU A 62 -41.25 -10.13 -2.16
CA LEU A 62 -39.95 -9.71 -1.62
C LEU A 62 -38.80 -10.59 -2.08
N ILE A 63 -38.98 -11.91 -2.15
CA ILE A 63 -37.94 -12.82 -2.67
C ILE A 63 -37.62 -12.47 -4.14
N ALA A 64 -38.65 -12.25 -4.97
CA ALA A 64 -38.45 -11.83 -6.35
C ALA A 64 -37.69 -10.49 -6.44
N LEU A 65 -38.07 -9.51 -5.61
CA LEU A 65 -37.39 -8.23 -5.52
C LEU A 65 -35.91 -8.37 -5.12
N LYS A 66 -35.63 -9.19 -4.10
CA LYS A 66 -34.26 -9.44 -3.61
C LYS A 66 -33.41 -10.18 -4.64
N LEU A 67 -33.99 -11.10 -5.40
CA LEU A 67 -33.27 -11.79 -6.48
C LEU A 67 -32.82 -10.78 -7.55
N ILE A 68 -33.68 -9.83 -7.93
CA ILE A 68 -33.33 -8.78 -8.88
C ILE A 68 -32.25 -7.85 -8.31
N SER A 69 -32.42 -7.33 -7.08
CA SER A 69 -31.41 -6.44 -6.47
C SER A 69 -30.06 -7.15 -6.31
N THR A 70 -30.05 -8.42 -5.91
CA THR A 70 -28.84 -9.24 -5.79
C THR A 70 -28.12 -9.41 -7.13
N ILE A 71 -28.87 -9.66 -8.21
CA ILE A 71 -28.30 -9.74 -9.57
C ILE A 71 -27.71 -8.39 -9.98
N CYS A 72 -28.40 -7.27 -9.72
CA CYS A 72 -27.89 -5.93 -10.03
C CYS A 72 -26.57 -5.63 -9.31
N VAL A 73 -26.49 -5.91 -8.00
CA VAL A 73 -25.24 -5.73 -7.22
C VAL A 73 -24.14 -6.66 -7.74
N SER A 74 -24.47 -7.90 -8.11
CA SER A 74 -23.50 -8.85 -8.66
C SER A 74 -22.94 -8.39 -10.02
N ILE A 75 -23.80 -7.89 -10.92
CA ILE A 75 -23.39 -7.31 -12.21
C ILE A 75 -22.46 -6.11 -12.00
N MET A 76 -22.76 -5.26 -11.02
CA MET A 76 -21.88 -4.15 -10.65
C MET A 76 -20.51 -4.62 -10.18
N LEU A 77 -20.45 -5.63 -9.30
CA LEU A 77 -19.17 -6.16 -8.84
C LEU A 77 -18.35 -6.71 -10.00
N ILE A 78 -18.99 -7.43 -10.93
CA ILE A 78 -18.34 -7.96 -12.14
C ILE A 78 -17.85 -6.82 -13.05
N SER A 79 -18.66 -5.79 -13.27
CA SER A 79 -18.25 -4.66 -14.12
C SER A 79 -17.09 -3.88 -13.50
N LEU A 80 -17.09 -3.71 -12.17
CA LEU A 80 -15.97 -3.10 -11.44
C LEU A 80 -14.69 -3.92 -11.57
N VAL A 81 -14.77 -5.25 -11.45
CA VAL A 81 -13.65 -6.18 -11.68
C VAL A 81 -13.07 -5.99 -13.09
N ILE A 82 -13.93 -5.93 -14.11
CA ILE A 82 -13.49 -5.77 -15.51
C ILE A 82 -12.84 -4.41 -15.72
N LEU A 83 -13.47 -3.32 -15.25
CA LEU A 83 -12.96 -1.96 -15.40
C LEU A 83 -11.60 -1.79 -14.70
N THR A 84 -11.48 -2.27 -13.46
CA THR A 84 -10.24 -2.18 -12.69
C THR A 84 -9.11 -2.99 -13.32
N SER A 85 -9.43 -4.13 -13.94
CA SER A 85 -8.47 -4.95 -14.66
C SER A 85 -7.91 -4.25 -15.91
N ILE A 86 -8.74 -3.45 -16.62
CA ILE A 86 -8.34 -2.69 -17.81
C ILE A 86 -7.55 -1.44 -17.43
N PHE A 87 -8.06 -0.64 -16.49
CA PHE A 87 -7.49 0.68 -16.20
C PHE A 87 -6.34 0.65 -15.20
N LYS A 88 -6.20 -0.38 -14.35
CA LYS A 88 -5.22 -0.42 -13.24
C LYS A 88 -4.58 -1.80 -13.04
N PRO A 89 -3.81 -2.32 -14.02
CA PRO A 89 -3.16 -3.63 -13.91
C PRO A 89 -2.16 -3.71 -12.75
N ILE A 90 -1.58 -2.57 -12.32
CA ILE A 90 -0.60 -2.55 -11.24
C ILE A 90 -1.28 -2.76 -9.87
N ASN A 91 -2.51 -2.32 -9.64
CA ASN A 91 -3.17 -2.40 -8.30
C ASN A 91 -4.20 -3.52 -8.16
N GLN A 92 -4.21 -4.51 -9.04
CA GLN A 92 -5.25 -5.55 -9.06
C GLN A 92 -5.43 -6.25 -7.70
N SER A 93 -4.34 -6.60 -7.00
CA SER A 93 -4.40 -7.25 -5.69
C SER A 93 -5.18 -6.43 -4.65
N LEU A 94 -5.05 -5.11 -4.66
CA LEU A 94 -5.78 -4.23 -3.75
C LEU A 94 -7.28 -4.22 -4.04
N TRP A 95 -7.65 -4.16 -5.32
CA TRP A 95 -9.05 -4.21 -5.73
C TRP A 95 -9.69 -5.54 -5.37
N PHE A 96 -9.03 -6.66 -5.68
CA PHE A 96 -9.56 -8.01 -5.43
C PHE A 96 -9.60 -8.39 -3.96
N ASN A 97 -8.58 -8.01 -3.16
CA ASN A 97 -8.50 -8.46 -1.77
C ASN A 97 -9.18 -7.52 -0.78
N SER A 98 -9.36 -6.24 -1.11
CA SER A 98 -9.91 -5.24 -0.18
C SER A 98 -11.22 -4.63 -0.70
N LEU A 99 -11.17 -3.91 -1.84
CA LEU A 99 -12.30 -3.08 -2.28
C LEU A 99 -13.50 -3.90 -2.76
N ILE A 100 -13.30 -4.97 -3.54
CA ILE A 100 -14.39 -5.84 -4.03
C ILE A 100 -15.11 -6.54 -2.86
N PRO A 101 -14.42 -7.19 -1.92
CA PRO A 101 -15.06 -7.68 -0.69
C PRO A 101 -15.78 -6.58 0.09
N GLY A 102 -15.20 -5.38 0.14
CA GLY A 102 -15.80 -4.19 0.75
C GLY A 102 -17.17 -3.85 0.14
N MET A 103 -17.27 -3.87 -1.19
CA MET A 103 -18.51 -3.60 -1.92
C MET A 103 -19.62 -4.63 -1.65
N CYS A 104 -19.31 -5.80 -1.09
CA CYS A 104 -20.34 -6.73 -0.60
C CYS A 104 -21.13 -6.15 0.58
N SER A 105 -20.67 -5.06 1.21
CA SER A 105 -21.45 -4.28 2.18
C SER A 105 -22.80 -3.80 1.60
N LEU A 106 -22.90 -3.64 0.28
CA LEU A 106 -24.14 -3.26 -0.40
C LEU A 106 -25.24 -4.33 -0.31
N PHE A 107 -24.89 -5.62 -0.22
CA PHE A 107 -25.90 -6.67 0.01
C PHE A 107 -26.53 -6.54 1.40
N ILE A 108 -25.70 -6.25 2.41
CA ILE A 108 -26.18 -6.01 3.77
C ILE A 108 -26.99 -4.73 3.85
N TYR A 109 -26.55 -3.68 3.16
CA TYR A 109 -27.30 -2.44 3.04
C TYR A 109 -28.69 -2.68 2.41
N ASP A 110 -28.76 -3.45 1.32
CA ASP A 110 -30.02 -3.82 0.66
C ASP A 110 -30.97 -4.54 1.62
N LEU A 111 -30.48 -5.48 2.43
CA LEU A 111 -31.28 -6.15 3.45
C LEU A 111 -31.76 -5.18 4.54
N LEU A 112 -30.88 -4.31 5.03
CA LEU A 112 -31.19 -3.35 6.08
C LEU A 112 -32.28 -2.36 5.64
N ILE A 113 -32.12 -1.75 4.47
CA ILE A 113 -33.09 -0.80 3.93
C ILE A 113 -34.43 -1.49 3.65
N THR A 114 -34.42 -2.75 3.21
CA THR A 114 -35.65 -3.55 3.03
C THR A 114 -36.39 -3.75 4.35
N GLY A 115 -35.67 -4.14 5.42
CA GLY A 115 -36.25 -4.29 6.75
C GLY A 115 -36.84 -3.00 7.28
N PHE A 116 -36.12 -1.89 7.11
CA PHE A 116 -36.56 -0.57 7.52
C PHE A 116 -37.83 -0.12 6.77
N ILE A 117 -37.85 -0.27 5.44
CA ILE A 117 -39.00 0.08 4.60
C ILE A 117 -40.20 -0.79 4.93
N ILE A 118 -40.04 -2.10 5.17
CA ILE A 118 -41.16 -2.97 5.55
C ILE A 118 -41.72 -2.60 6.93
N LEU A 119 -40.86 -2.32 7.91
CA LEU A 119 -41.30 -1.90 9.23
C LEU A 119 -42.13 -0.62 9.13
N ILE A 120 -41.66 0.38 8.40
CA ILE A 120 -42.38 1.65 8.26
C ILE A 120 -43.63 1.48 7.37
N GLY A 121 -43.50 0.70 6.30
CA GLY A 121 -44.56 0.43 5.34
C GLY A 121 -45.74 -0.28 5.96
N SER A 122 -45.50 -1.08 7.01
CA SER A 122 -46.55 -1.78 7.78
C SER A 122 -47.58 -0.83 8.41
N PHE A 123 -47.24 0.46 8.57
CA PHE A 123 -48.18 1.47 9.06
C PHE A 123 -49.08 2.06 7.96
N ASN A 124 -48.92 1.68 6.69
CA ASN A 124 -49.71 2.14 5.53
C ASN A 124 -49.75 3.68 5.42
N LYS A 125 -48.60 4.35 5.62
CA LYS A 125 -48.47 5.80 5.50
C LYS A 125 -47.39 6.13 4.44
N PRO A 126 -47.77 6.35 3.16
CA PRO A 126 -46.79 6.46 2.07
C PRO A 126 -45.85 7.65 2.23
N LYS A 127 -46.34 8.80 2.72
CA LYS A 127 -45.50 9.98 2.99
C LYS A 127 -44.43 9.70 4.05
N LEU A 128 -44.78 8.94 5.09
CA LEU A 128 -43.88 8.61 6.20
C LEU A 128 -42.84 7.57 5.74
N LEU A 129 -43.27 6.59 4.94
CA LEU A 129 -42.39 5.62 4.28
C LEU A 129 -41.31 6.31 3.46
N ILE A 130 -41.71 7.17 2.52
CA ILE A 130 -40.79 7.86 1.62
C ILE A 130 -39.87 8.79 2.44
N GLY A 131 -40.43 9.57 3.36
CA GLY A 131 -39.69 10.55 4.16
C GLY A 131 -38.62 9.91 5.04
N LEU A 132 -39.00 8.93 5.89
CA LEU A 132 -38.06 8.28 6.81
C LEU A 132 -37.05 7.41 6.08
N SER A 133 -37.47 6.67 5.04
CA SER A 133 -36.54 5.80 4.29
C SER A 133 -35.52 6.63 3.50
N SER A 134 -35.94 7.76 2.92
CA SER A 134 -35.02 8.68 2.25
C SER A 134 -34.07 9.37 3.22
N PHE A 135 -34.55 9.75 4.41
CA PHE A 135 -33.69 10.27 5.48
C PHE A 135 -32.63 9.25 5.90
N PHE A 136 -33.03 8.00 6.12
CA PHE A 136 -32.11 6.92 6.48
C PHE A 136 -31.09 6.63 5.37
N ALA A 137 -31.52 6.57 4.11
CA ALA A 137 -30.62 6.45 2.95
C ALA A 137 -29.61 7.59 2.89
N THR A 138 -30.06 8.82 3.17
CA THR A 138 -29.20 10.01 3.21
C THR A 138 -28.10 9.89 4.27
N LEU A 139 -28.40 9.34 5.45
CA LEU A 139 -27.37 9.11 6.47
C LEU A 139 -26.28 8.12 6.01
N PHE A 140 -26.63 7.09 5.23
CA PHE A 140 -25.65 6.18 4.64
C PHE A 140 -24.83 6.83 3.52
N ILE A 141 -25.44 7.68 2.69
CA ILE A 141 -24.75 8.47 1.66
C ILE A 141 -23.68 9.36 2.31
N PHE A 142 -24.02 10.01 3.42
CA PHE A 142 -23.10 10.86 4.18
C PHE A 142 -22.27 10.10 5.22
N SER A 143 -22.24 8.76 5.18
CA SER A 143 -21.42 7.95 6.10
C SER A 143 -19.94 8.33 6.11
N PRO A 144 -19.28 8.69 4.97
CA PRO A 144 -17.89 9.14 5.00
C PRO A 144 -17.70 10.43 5.81
N VAL A 145 -18.65 11.37 5.71
CA VAL A 145 -18.60 12.66 6.42
C VAL A 145 -18.87 12.46 7.91
N THR A 146 -19.89 11.67 8.26
CA THR A 146 -20.18 11.39 9.68
C THR A 146 -19.08 10.58 10.36
N GLY A 147 -18.44 9.66 9.63
CA GLY A 147 -17.25 8.96 10.08
C GLY A 147 -16.08 9.91 10.32
N ALA A 148 -15.79 10.79 9.37
CA ALA A 148 -14.75 11.81 9.49
C ALA A 148 -14.95 12.70 10.72
N VAL A 149 -16.17 13.21 10.95
CA VAL A 149 -16.48 13.99 12.16
C VAL A 149 -16.24 13.17 13.44
N THR A 150 -16.64 11.89 13.43
CA THR A 150 -16.40 10.99 14.58
C THR A 150 -14.91 10.84 14.86
N PHE A 151 -14.10 10.64 13.82
CA PHE A 151 -12.65 10.48 13.95
C PHE A 151 -11.97 11.77 14.38
N ILE A 152 -12.27 12.93 13.76
CA ILE A 152 -11.72 14.24 14.16
C ILE A 152 -11.92 14.49 15.66
N LEU A 153 -13.13 14.25 16.18
CA LEU A 153 -13.45 14.47 17.60
C LEU A 153 -12.69 13.54 18.55
N THR A 154 -11.97 12.56 18.02
CA THR A 154 -11.33 11.49 18.78
C THR A 154 -9.85 11.29 18.45
N ASN A 155 -9.35 11.93 17.39
CA ASN A 155 -7.98 11.73 16.89
C ASN A 155 -6.93 12.32 17.84
N ASP A 156 -7.29 13.35 18.62
CA ASP A 156 -6.42 13.97 19.62
C ASP A 156 -5.95 13.00 20.73
N THR A 157 -6.53 11.80 20.82
CA THR A 157 -6.18 10.80 21.84
C THR A 157 -5.21 9.71 21.42
N TYR A 158 -4.97 9.47 20.13
CA TYR A 158 -4.15 8.34 19.68
C TYR A 158 -3.33 8.71 18.44
N GLY A 159 -2.02 8.46 18.47
CA GLY A 159 -1.17 8.65 17.29
C GLY A 159 -1.54 7.68 16.16
N THR A 160 -1.00 7.91 14.97
CA THR A 160 -1.02 6.95 13.86
C THR A 160 0.26 6.13 13.89
N SER A 161 0.16 4.82 13.68
CA SER A 161 1.31 3.95 13.43
C SER A 161 1.99 4.42 12.16
N SER A 162 3.32 4.39 12.17
CA SER A 162 4.08 4.86 11.03
C SER A 162 3.82 3.94 9.84
N GLU A 163 3.42 4.53 8.71
CA GLU A 163 3.39 3.90 7.38
C GLU A 163 4.67 3.08 7.07
N ARG A 164 5.80 3.49 7.68
CA ARG A 164 7.09 2.82 7.58
C ARG A 164 7.10 1.39 8.13
N ILE A 165 6.18 0.97 8.99
CA ILE A 165 6.28 -0.37 9.63
C ILE A 165 5.75 -1.47 8.71
N ALA A 166 4.86 -1.16 7.76
CA ALA A 166 4.16 -2.20 7.01
C ALA A 166 5.04 -2.98 6.04
N HIS A 167 5.93 -2.32 5.32
CA HIS A 167 6.86 -3.00 4.42
C HIS A 167 7.92 -3.80 5.21
N LEU A 168 8.25 -3.40 6.45
CA LEU A 168 9.12 -4.16 7.34
C LEU A 168 8.47 -5.49 7.73
N LYS A 169 7.14 -5.54 7.88
CA LYS A 169 6.45 -6.81 8.15
C LYS A 169 6.50 -7.76 6.96
N ASP A 170 6.29 -7.24 5.76
CA ASP A 170 6.39 -8.02 4.52
C ASP A 170 7.82 -8.58 4.36
N LEU A 171 8.85 -7.79 4.67
CA LEU A 171 10.25 -8.24 4.71
C LEU A 171 10.49 -9.31 5.79
N ASP A 172 10.05 -9.09 7.03
CA ASP A 172 10.15 -10.04 8.15
C ASP A 172 9.54 -11.40 7.79
N THR A 173 8.42 -11.39 7.05
CA THR A 173 7.75 -12.61 6.59
C THR A 173 8.59 -13.39 5.57
N ILE A 174 9.24 -12.70 4.64
CA ILE A 174 10.14 -13.33 3.65
C ILE A 174 11.36 -13.95 4.34
N VAL A 175 11.95 -13.22 5.29
CA VAL A 175 13.18 -13.60 6.00
C VAL A 175 12.97 -14.76 6.97
N LYS A 176 11.80 -14.86 7.61
CA LYS A 176 11.47 -15.93 8.57
C LYS A 176 10.92 -17.20 7.94
N ASP A 177 10.58 -17.20 6.66
CA ASP A 177 10.18 -18.44 5.98
C ASP A 177 11.38 -19.38 5.90
N GLU A 178 11.30 -20.54 6.56
CA GLU A 178 12.37 -21.53 6.61
C GLU A 178 12.84 -21.95 5.20
N LYS A 179 11.93 -21.92 4.21
CA LYS A 179 12.29 -22.24 2.81
C LYS A 179 13.21 -21.21 2.18
N ASN A 180 13.30 -20.01 2.76
CA ASN A 180 14.11 -18.90 2.28
C ASN A 180 15.33 -18.65 3.18
N SER A 181 15.64 -19.53 4.15
CA SER A 181 16.79 -19.36 5.06
C SER A 181 18.14 -19.34 4.34
N SER A 182 18.20 -19.87 3.12
CA SER A 182 19.33 -19.79 2.19
C SER A 182 18.95 -19.10 0.88
N GLY A 183 17.93 -18.25 0.92
CA GLY A 183 17.37 -17.54 -0.23
C GLY A 183 18.13 -16.26 -0.58
N LEU A 184 17.66 -15.57 -1.62
CA LEU A 184 18.26 -14.35 -2.13
C LEU A 184 18.20 -13.19 -1.12
N MET A 185 17.05 -13.02 -0.46
CA MET A 185 16.88 -11.93 0.51
C MET A 185 17.78 -12.13 1.73
N MET A 186 17.84 -13.37 2.24
CA MET A 186 18.71 -13.70 3.38
C MET A 186 20.18 -13.51 3.02
N TYR A 187 20.60 -13.97 1.84
CA TYR A 187 21.96 -13.75 1.35
C TYR A 187 22.32 -12.26 1.31
N LEU A 188 21.43 -11.41 0.80
CA LEU A 188 21.68 -9.97 0.78
C LEU A 188 21.81 -9.40 2.19
N LEU A 189 20.85 -9.69 3.08
CA LEU A 189 20.84 -9.14 4.45
C LEU A 189 22.02 -9.60 5.31
N GLN A 190 22.52 -10.83 5.10
CA GLN A 190 23.69 -11.35 5.82
C GLN A 190 25.00 -10.70 5.40
N ASN A 191 25.09 -10.24 4.15
CA ASN A 191 26.34 -9.72 3.58
C ASN A 191 26.29 -8.20 3.34
N ILE A 192 25.19 -7.52 3.69
CA ILE A 192 24.99 -6.08 3.47
C ILE A 192 26.01 -5.21 4.22
N GLN A 193 26.50 -5.67 5.38
CA GLN A 193 27.54 -4.97 6.16
C GLN A 193 28.87 -4.81 5.40
N GLU A 194 29.14 -5.64 4.40
CA GLU A 194 30.32 -5.49 3.52
C GLU A 194 30.34 -4.12 2.83
N LEU A 195 29.17 -3.50 2.65
CA LEU A 195 29.02 -2.18 2.03
C LEU A 195 29.47 -1.02 2.93
N ASN A 196 29.75 -1.27 4.22
CA ASN A 196 30.32 -0.26 5.12
C ASN A 196 31.81 -0.01 4.83
N ASP A 197 32.53 -1.00 4.28
CA ASP A 197 33.97 -0.94 4.08
C ASP A 197 34.32 -0.33 2.71
N LEU A 198 34.23 1.01 2.62
CA LEU A 198 34.43 1.74 1.37
C LEU A 198 35.82 1.53 0.75
N ASN A 199 36.84 1.28 1.56
CA ASN A 199 38.20 1.00 1.09
C ASN A 199 38.27 -0.29 0.28
N LYS A 200 37.40 -1.26 0.56
CA LYS A 200 37.27 -2.49 -0.23
C LYS A 200 36.39 -2.33 -1.46
N ILE A 201 35.73 -1.19 -1.66
CA ILE A 201 34.78 -0.97 -2.75
C ILE A 201 35.34 0.00 -3.78
N VAL A 202 36.00 1.07 -3.31
CA VAL A 202 36.43 2.21 -4.12
C VAL A 202 37.93 2.40 -4.01
N ASP A 203 38.60 2.29 -5.16
CA ASP A 203 39.96 2.77 -5.32
C ASP A 203 39.92 4.21 -5.84
N ILE A 204 40.69 5.09 -5.21
CA ILE A 204 40.89 6.46 -5.66
C ILE A 204 42.35 6.72 -6.02
N THR A 205 42.57 7.43 -7.11
CA THR A 205 43.92 7.88 -7.51
C THR A 205 43.91 9.37 -7.82
N GLU A 206 44.92 10.08 -7.33
CA GLU A 206 45.12 11.49 -7.64
C GLU A 206 45.44 11.68 -9.13
N LYS A 207 44.80 12.66 -9.75
CA LYS A 207 45.07 13.11 -11.12
C LYS A 207 45.83 14.42 -11.05
N ALA A 208 46.77 14.62 -11.97
CA ALA A 208 47.38 15.92 -12.18
C ALA A 208 46.30 16.93 -12.57
N ALA A 209 46.00 17.85 -11.67
CA ALA A 209 45.03 18.92 -11.86
C ALA A 209 45.70 20.28 -11.62
N ASN A 210 45.34 21.27 -12.43
CA ASN A 210 45.85 22.62 -12.26
C ASN A 210 44.95 23.38 -11.27
N GLU A 211 45.51 23.76 -10.11
CA GLU A 211 44.84 24.57 -9.08
C GLU A 211 44.29 25.89 -9.65
N SER A 212 44.96 26.49 -10.63
CA SER A 212 44.51 27.75 -11.24
C SER A 212 43.25 27.60 -12.10
N SER A 213 42.84 26.37 -12.42
CA SER A 213 41.62 26.06 -13.18
C SER A 213 40.61 25.25 -12.37
N ARG A 214 40.70 25.27 -11.04
CA ARG A 214 39.79 24.53 -10.16
C ARG A 214 38.34 24.99 -10.39
N PRO A 215 37.43 24.11 -10.86
CA PRO A 215 36.02 24.47 -11.00
C PRO A 215 35.44 24.85 -9.65
N GLN A 216 34.62 25.90 -9.63
CA GLN A 216 33.94 26.33 -8.41
C GLN A 216 33.14 25.16 -7.83
N GLY A 217 33.43 24.83 -6.59
CA GLY A 217 32.73 23.78 -5.86
C GLY A 217 33.29 22.36 -6.00
N SER A 218 34.36 22.14 -6.75
CA SER A 218 35.11 20.87 -6.73
C SER A 218 35.68 20.53 -5.34
N LEU A 219 35.93 19.25 -5.08
CA LEU A 219 36.58 18.75 -3.87
C LEU A 219 38.07 18.48 -4.14
N SER A 220 38.91 18.65 -3.12
CA SER A 220 40.31 18.24 -3.17
C SER A 220 40.45 16.71 -3.04
N PHE A 221 41.58 16.17 -3.45
CA PHE A 221 41.85 14.73 -3.33
C PHE A 221 41.85 14.32 -1.86
N GLU A 222 42.48 15.13 -0.99
CA GLU A 222 42.50 14.91 0.46
C GLU A 222 41.09 14.94 1.09
N GLU A 223 40.20 15.84 0.65
CA GLU A 223 38.81 15.87 1.11
C GLU A 223 38.08 14.57 0.76
N ILE A 224 38.27 14.07 -0.47
CA ILE A 224 37.66 12.82 -0.94
C ILE A 224 38.27 11.61 -0.23
N GLU A 225 39.59 11.57 -0.13
CA GLU A 225 40.35 10.50 0.50
C GLU A 225 40.00 10.36 1.98
N ASN A 226 39.88 11.47 2.70
CA ASN A 226 39.48 11.44 4.10
C ASN A 226 38.08 10.86 4.29
N VAL A 227 37.10 11.22 3.45
CA VAL A 227 35.74 10.67 3.56
C VAL A 227 35.69 9.18 3.21
N ILE A 228 36.42 8.75 2.18
CA ILE A 228 36.43 7.34 1.74
C ILE A 228 37.26 6.48 2.70
N LYS A 229 38.43 6.94 3.15
CA LYS A 229 39.36 6.16 3.98
C LYS A 229 39.08 6.22 5.48
N LEU A 230 38.68 7.37 6.01
CA LEU A 230 38.48 7.57 7.45
C LEU A 230 37.06 7.26 7.92
N GLY A 231 36.15 6.93 6.99
CA GLY A 231 34.80 6.43 7.29
C GLY A 231 34.13 7.23 8.39
N THR A 232 33.67 8.45 8.08
CA THR A 232 33.05 9.30 9.11
C THR A 232 31.88 8.57 9.75
N SER A 233 32.08 8.17 11.01
CA SER A 233 31.16 7.46 11.90
C SER A 233 29.88 8.23 12.24
N LYS A 234 29.59 9.32 11.51
CA LYS A 234 28.42 10.17 11.69
C LYS A 234 27.75 10.41 10.34
N ASN A 235 26.75 9.57 10.09
CA ASN A 235 25.63 9.69 9.17
C ASN A 235 25.90 9.61 7.66
N THR A 236 25.19 8.65 7.04
CA THR A 236 25.03 8.31 5.61
C THR A 236 26.24 7.65 4.94
N SER A 237 26.19 6.33 4.73
CA SER A 237 27.25 5.66 3.96
C SER A 237 27.19 6.13 2.51
N PHE A 238 28.36 6.42 1.95
CA PHE A 238 28.55 6.75 0.54
C PHE A 238 27.83 5.75 -0.39
N MET A 239 27.89 4.46 -0.07
CA MET A 239 27.17 3.43 -0.82
C MET A 239 25.66 3.53 -0.69
N GLN A 240 25.12 3.96 0.46
CA GLN A 240 23.67 4.19 0.62
C GLN A 240 23.14 5.14 -0.44
N PHE A 241 23.85 6.25 -0.70
CA PHE A 241 23.46 7.20 -1.73
C PHE A 241 23.33 6.52 -3.09
N PHE A 242 24.40 5.86 -3.54
CA PHE A 242 24.42 5.22 -4.86
C PHE A 242 23.38 4.11 -4.99
N LEU A 243 23.11 3.37 -3.92
CA LEU A 243 22.05 2.37 -3.90
C LEU A 243 20.66 3.00 -3.97
N ASN A 244 20.43 4.09 -3.24
CA ASN A 244 19.18 4.84 -3.27
C ASN A 244 18.88 5.49 -4.62
N VAL A 245 19.88 5.70 -5.48
CA VAL A 245 19.69 6.20 -6.87
C VAL A 245 19.92 5.13 -7.94
N GLY A 246 20.08 3.87 -7.54
CA GLY A 246 20.20 2.73 -8.44
C GLY A 246 21.52 2.71 -9.22
N LEU A 247 22.57 3.32 -8.69
CA LEU A 247 23.92 3.43 -9.27
C LEU A 247 24.96 2.59 -8.50
N GLY A 248 24.55 1.61 -7.70
CA GLY A 248 25.47 0.80 -6.89
C GLY A 248 26.60 0.10 -7.65
N LEU A 249 26.44 -0.18 -8.96
CA LEU A 249 27.46 -0.75 -9.84
C LEU A 249 28.13 0.24 -10.82
N ASP A 250 27.62 1.46 -10.86
CA ASP A 250 28.00 2.51 -11.82
C ASP A 250 28.37 3.82 -11.11
N PHE A 251 28.66 3.75 -9.81
CA PHE A 251 29.07 4.92 -9.01
C PHE A 251 30.38 5.51 -9.54
N ASP A 252 31.29 4.67 -10.04
CA ASP A 252 32.55 5.09 -10.65
C ASP A 252 32.31 5.89 -11.93
N ILE A 253 31.35 5.45 -12.76
CA ILE A 253 30.92 6.19 -13.95
C ILE A 253 30.33 7.55 -13.54
N TYR A 254 29.44 7.58 -12.55
CA TYR A 254 28.85 8.82 -12.06
C TYR A 254 29.92 9.80 -11.54
N LEU A 255 30.77 9.36 -10.62
CA LEU A 255 31.77 10.20 -9.97
C LEU A 255 32.80 10.72 -10.97
N ASN A 256 33.26 9.89 -11.90
CA ASN A 256 34.20 10.31 -12.95
C ASN A 256 33.57 11.23 -14.01
N ASN A 257 32.26 11.44 -14.01
CA ASN A 257 31.59 12.40 -14.87
C ASN A 257 31.08 13.63 -14.09
N SER A 258 31.17 13.62 -12.77
CA SER A 258 30.86 14.79 -11.95
C SER A 258 32.02 15.76 -11.91
N VAL A 259 31.75 17.03 -12.24
CA VAL A 259 32.73 18.13 -12.14
C VAL A 259 33.21 18.31 -10.69
N THR A 260 32.34 17.99 -9.72
CA THR A 260 32.63 18.12 -8.29
C THR A 260 33.68 17.12 -7.82
N PHE A 261 33.55 15.86 -8.25
CA PHE A 261 34.36 14.74 -7.75
C PHE A 261 35.57 14.43 -8.64
N ASN A 262 35.44 14.57 -9.96
CA ASN A 262 36.44 14.10 -10.93
C ASN A 262 37.63 15.05 -11.18
N TRP A 263 37.61 16.26 -10.60
CA TRP A 263 38.53 17.33 -10.99
C TRP A 263 40.01 16.94 -10.83
N ASN A 264 40.38 16.39 -9.68
CA ASN A 264 41.74 15.91 -9.37
C ASN A 264 41.75 14.46 -8.87
N THR A 265 40.63 13.75 -8.98
CA THR A 265 40.48 12.39 -8.47
C THR A 265 39.94 11.48 -9.56
N LYS A 266 40.47 10.27 -9.66
CA LYS A 266 39.89 9.17 -10.43
C LYS A 266 39.28 8.17 -9.47
N PHE A 267 38.10 7.67 -9.81
CA PHE A 267 37.43 6.61 -9.08
C PHE A 267 37.45 5.34 -9.90
N THR A 268 37.73 4.21 -9.27
CA THR A 268 37.60 2.87 -9.87
C THR A 268 36.99 1.93 -8.84
N ILE A 269 36.20 0.97 -9.30
CA ILE A 269 35.80 -0.16 -8.46
C ILE A 269 37.06 -0.95 -8.14
N SER A 270 37.33 -1.18 -6.86
CA SER A 270 38.55 -1.87 -6.44
C SER A 270 38.56 -3.34 -6.87
N ASP A 271 39.76 -3.93 -6.93
CA ASP A 271 39.88 -5.36 -7.20
C ASP A 271 39.29 -6.19 -6.05
N GLU A 272 39.41 -5.73 -4.80
CA GLU A 272 38.82 -6.39 -3.62
C GLU A 272 37.28 -6.40 -3.65
N ALA A 273 36.66 -5.40 -4.27
CA ALA A 273 35.20 -5.34 -4.45
C ALA A 273 34.67 -6.55 -5.25
N LYS A 274 35.53 -7.20 -6.04
CA LYS A 274 35.18 -8.41 -6.79
C LYS A 274 34.95 -9.61 -5.88
N ASP A 275 35.42 -9.59 -4.64
CA ASP A 275 35.24 -10.70 -3.69
C ASP A 275 34.06 -10.47 -2.73
N LEU A 276 33.49 -9.26 -2.71
CA LEU A 276 32.35 -8.91 -1.85
C LEU A 276 31.05 -9.54 -2.36
N LYS A 277 30.41 -10.34 -1.52
CA LYS A 277 29.16 -11.05 -1.83
C LYS A 277 28.02 -10.10 -2.16
N SER A 278 27.96 -8.94 -1.51
CA SER A 278 27.02 -7.86 -1.80
C SER A 278 27.19 -7.30 -3.23
N ILE A 279 28.42 -7.23 -3.75
CA ILE A 279 28.70 -6.83 -5.14
C ILE A 279 28.33 -7.93 -6.13
N TRP A 280 28.56 -9.21 -5.77
CA TRP A 280 28.10 -10.35 -6.57
C TRP A 280 26.59 -10.37 -6.75
N PHE A 281 25.82 -10.03 -5.72
CA PHE A 281 24.36 -9.90 -5.81
C PHE A 281 23.95 -8.96 -6.97
N PHE A 282 24.57 -7.78 -7.07
CA PHE A 282 24.25 -6.85 -8.15
C PHE A 282 24.66 -7.39 -9.51
N LYS A 283 25.83 -8.02 -9.62
CA LYS A 283 26.34 -8.58 -10.89
C LYS A 283 25.46 -9.73 -11.40
N SER A 284 25.07 -10.65 -10.52
CA SER A 284 24.23 -11.79 -10.86
C SER A 284 22.81 -11.40 -11.26
N THR A 285 22.37 -10.21 -10.87
CA THR A 285 21.04 -9.66 -11.19
C THR A 285 21.04 -8.69 -12.39
N ILE A 286 22.16 -8.56 -13.12
CA ILE A 286 22.20 -7.77 -14.37
C ILE A 286 21.49 -8.53 -15.50
N LYS A 287 20.56 -7.84 -16.16
CA LYS A 287 19.87 -8.31 -17.37
C LYS A 287 20.68 -7.91 -18.61
N ASP A 288 21.19 -8.90 -19.33
CA ASP A 288 22.01 -8.70 -20.55
C ASP A 288 21.26 -7.88 -21.63
N ASN A 289 22.00 -7.05 -22.38
CA ASN A 289 21.56 -6.31 -23.57
C ASN A 289 20.24 -5.51 -23.43
N SER A 290 20.25 -4.48 -22.58
CA SER A 290 19.01 -3.74 -22.31
C SER A 290 19.18 -2.26 -21.95
N ILE A 291 19.80 -1.45 -22.81
CA ILE A 291 19.68 0.01 -22.64
C ILE A 291 18.19 0.38 -22.78
N GLY A 292 17.63 1.00 -21.75
CA GLY A 292 16.25 1.49 -21.76
C GLY A 292 16.09 2.68 -22.69
N ILE A 293 14.87 3.19 -22.84
CA ILE A 293 14.64 4.48 -23.50
C ILE A 293 14.91 5.58 -22.46
N ARG A 294 15.81 6.53 -22.76
CA ARG A 294 16.22 7.61 -21.83
C ARG A 294 15.01 8.41 -21.32
N GLN A 295 14.09 8.75 -22.22
CA GLN A 295 12.88 9.51 -21.89
C GLN A 295 11.93 8.73 -20.98
N ASP A 296 12.06 7.40 -20.94
CA ASP A 296 11.28 6.53 -20.07
C ASP A 296 12.09 6.14 -18.81
N ASN A 297 13.19 6.85 -18.48
CA ASN A 297 13.92 6.66 -17.23
C ASN A 297 13.22 7.42 -16.08
N TYR A 298 12.90 6.69 -15.01
CA TYR A 298 12.31 7.24 -13.80
C TYR A 298 13.11 8.41 -13.22
N PHE A 299 14.43 8.30 -13.15
CA PHE A 299 15.31 9.31 -12.54
C PHE A 299 15.45 10.60 -13.36
N ILE A 300 15.01 10.59 -14.63
CA ILE A 300 14.99 11.77 -15.52
C ILE A 300 13.60 12.41 -15.53
N SER A 301 12.54 11.61 -15.71
CA SER A 301 11.17 12.11 -15.70
C SER A 301 10.16 11.04 -15.27
N GLU A 302 9.24 11.42 -14.38
CA GLU A 302 8.17 10.57 -13.89
C GLU A 302 7.04 10.38 -14.91
N ASN A 303 6.84 9.13 -15.33
CA ASN A 303 5.84 8.71 -16.29
C ASN A 303 5.45 7.24 -16.03
N ASN A 304 4.19 6.87 -16.29
CA ASN A 304 3.74 5.47 -16.26
C ASN A 304 4.61 4.54 -17.14
N LYS A 305 5.23 5.08 -18.20
CA LYS A 305 6.19 4.37 -19.05
C LYS A 305 7.49 3.97 -18.33
N ASN A 306 7.84 4.58 -17.19
CA ASN A 306 8.98 4.16 -16.37
C ASN A 306 8.71 2.82 -15.65
N ILE A 307 7.44 2.43 -15.52
CA ILE A 307 7.04 1.25 -14.76
C ILE A 307 6.68 0.10 -15.68
N ILE A 308 5.95 0.39 -16.75
CA ILE A 308 5.50 -0.59 -17.73
C ILE A 308 6.20 -0.32 -19.06
N GLY A 309 6.88 -1.34 -19.58
CA GLY A 309 7.56 -1.29 -20.87
C GLY A 309 8.76 -2.24 -20.91
N LYS A 310 9.39 -2.35 -22.07
CA LYS A 310 10.64 -3.11 -22.23
C LYS A 310 11.74 -2.46 -21.37
N ASN A 311 12.47 -3.26 -20.59
CA ASN A 311 13.55 -2.81 -19.71
C ASN A 311 13.09 -1.87 -18.58
N GLN A 312 11.79 -1.90 -18.24
CA GLN A 312 11.20 -1.15 -17.12
C GLN A 312 10.93 -2.07 -15.93
N LEU A 313 10.53 -1.51 -14.79
CA LEU A 313 10.42 -2.23 -13.51
C LEU A 313 9.68 -3.57 -13.63
N ILE A 314 8.49 -3.59 -14.25
CA ILE A 314 7.67 -4.80 -14.37
C ILE A 314 8.29 -5.85 -15.30
N ASP A 315 8.97 -5.42 -16.37
CA ASP A 315 9.68 -6.33 -17.28
C ASP A 315 10.92 -6.94 -16.63
N TYR A 316 11.61 -6.16 -15.79
CA TYR A 316 12.73 -6.65 -14.99
C TYR A 316 12.28 -7.65 -13.92
N MET A 317 11.19 -7.36 -13.20
CA MET A 317 10.59 -8.30 -12.22
C MET A 317 10.25 -9.65 -12.87
N LYS A 318 9.62 -9.64 -14.06
CA LYS A 318 9.30 -10.86 -14.81
C LYS A 318 10.53 -11.64 -15.23
N TRP A 319 11.60 -10.94 -15.61
CA TRP A 319 12.86 -11.56 -15.96
C TRP A 319 13.54 -12.20 -14.74
N LEU A 320 13.50 -11.56 -13.57
CA LEU A 320 13.98 -12.18 -12.33
C LEU A 320 13.21 -13.46 -12.00
N GLU A 321 11.89 -13.47 -12.21
CA GLU A 321 11.02 -14.62 -11.92
C GLU A 321 11.17 -15.80 -12.88
N SER A 322 11.96 -15.70 -13.97
CA SER A 322 12.12 -16.82 -14.90
C SER A 322 13.10 -17.87 -14.40
N ASP A 323 12.78 -19.15 -14.63
CA ASP A 323 13.56 -20.29 -14.15
C ASP A 323 15.04 -20.21 -14.56
N THR A 324 15.32 -19.77 -15.79
CA THR A 324 16.69 -19.55 -16.29
C THR A 324 17.49 -18.53 -15.48
N THR A 325 16.84 -17.47 -15.02
CA THR A 325 17.45 -16.41 -14.22
C THR A 325 17.66 -16.89 -12.79
N ILE A 326 16.68 -17.62 -12.24
CA ILE A 326 16.76 -18.25 -10.92
C ILE A 326 17.94 -19.24 -10.87
N GLU A 327 18.07 -20.10 -11.87
CA GLU A 327 19.18 -21.05 -11.99
C GLU A 327 20.54 -20.33 -12.04
N LYS A 328 20.63 -19.24 -12.82
CA LYS A 328 21.84 -18.38 -12.88
C LYS A 328 22.16 -17.80 -11.51
N ILE A 329 21.19 -17.17 -10.84
CA ILE A 329 21.37 -16.56 -9.52
C ILE A 329 21.80 -17.60 -8.48
N ASN A 330 21.14 -18.77 -8.44
CA ASN A 330 21.48 -19.87 -7.54
C ASN A 330 22.91 -20.36 -7.75
N LYS A 331 23.32 -20.50 -9.01
CA LYS A 331 24.67 -20.93 -9.37
C LYS A 331 25.72 -19.88 -8.99
N ASP A 332 25.49 -18.62 -9.36
CA ASP A 332 26.46 -17.55 -9.18
C ASP A 332 26.66 -17.19 -7.70
N LEU A 333 25.56 -17.12 -6.93
CA LEU A 333 25.59 -16.75 -5.51
C LEU A 333 25.71 -17.95 -4.57
N LYS A 334 25.59 -19.18 -5.08
CA LYS A 334 25.56 -20.44 -4.31
C LYS A 334 24.45 -20.45 -3.25
N ILE A 335 23.24 -20.08 -3.67
CA ILE A 335 22.04 -19.98 -2.82
C ILE A 335 20.94 -20.92 -3.34
N ILE A 336 19.84 -21.01 -2.59
CA ILE A 336 18.64 -21.76 -2.97
C ILE A 336 17.45 -20.79 -2.96
N THR A 337 17.36 -19.94 -3.99
CA THR A 337 16.18 -19.13 -4.29
C THR A 337 15.23 -19.88 -5.22
N ASN A 338 13.95 -19.58 -5.11
CA ASN A 338 12.90 -20.16 -5.93
C ASN A 338 11.93 -19.07 -6.42
N THR A 339 11.06 -19.44 -7.36
CA THR A 339 10.09 -18.51 -7.96
C THR A 339 9.16 -17.86 -6.94
N ASN A 340 8.83 -18.55 -5.84
CA ASN A 340 7.93 -18.01 -4.81
C ASN A 340 8.62 -16.94 -3.95
N GLU A 341 9.90 -17.12 -3.63
CA GLU A 341 10.70 -16.10 -2.94
C GLU A 341 10.78 -14.83 -3.80
N LEU A 342 11.16 -14.96 -5.07
CA LEU A 342 11.27 -13.81 -5.98
C LEU A 342 9.92 -13.11 -6.23
N LYS A 343 8.83 -13.88 -6.38
CA LYS A 343 7.47 -13.28 -6.43
C LYS A 343 7.13 -12.49 -5.17
N SER A 344 7.58 -12.96 -4.00
CA SER A 344 7.36 -12.28 -2.73
C SER A 344 8.19 -11.00 -2.62
N ILE A 345 9.46 -11.04 -3.04
CA ILE A 345 10.34 -9.86 -3.12
C ILE A 345 9.78 -8.84 -4.11
N ASN A 346 9.39 -9.26 -5.31
CA ASN A 346 8.80 -8.37 -6.31
C ASN A 346 7.46 -7.79 -5.85
N LYS A 347 6.64 -8.56 -5.11
CA LYS A 347 5.41 -8.06 -4.50
C LYS A 347 5.71 -6.99 -3.44
N LEU A 348 6.71 -7.20 -2.59
CA LEU A 348 7.17 -6.22 -1.61
C LEU A 348 7.64 -4.93 -2.28
N ILE A 349 8.50 -5.02 -3.30
CA ILE A 349 8.99 -3.86 -4.07
C ILE A 349 7.84 -3.11 -4.75
N LYS A 350 6.92 -3.85 -5.36
CA LYS A 350 5.73 -3.28 -6.01
C LYS A 350 4.84 -2.55 -5.00
N ASN A 351 4.58 -3.16 -3.84
CA ASN A 351 3.79 -2.53 -2.77
C ASN A 351 4.50 -1.27 -2.27
N TYR A 352 5.81 -1.33 -2.02
CA TYR A 352 6.57 -0.19 -1.55
C TYR A 352 6.55 0.97 -2.55
N TYR A 353 6.75 0.68 -3.83
CA TYR A 353 6.62 1.66 -4.90
C TYR A 353 5.25 2.35 -4.91
N LEU A 354 4.17 1.57 -4.77
CA LEU A 354 2.81 2.08 -4.85
C LEU A 354 2.39 2.93 -3.66
N TYR A 355 2.89 2.61 -2.47
CA TYR A 355 2.38 3.16 -1.22
C TYR A 355 3.32 4.18 -0.57
N TYR A 356 4.65 4.02 -0.71
CA TYR A 356 5.62 4.78 0.08
C TYR A 356 6.65 5.55 -0.76
N PHE A 357 6.87 5.15 -2.01
CA PHE A 357 7.94 5.73 -2.81
C PHE A 357 7.53 7.06 -3.46
N SER A 358 8.09 8.16 -2.94
CA SER A 358 7.87 9.54 -3.41
C SER A 358 9.17 10.12 -3.99
N GLN A 359 9.15 10.52 -5.28
CA GLN A 359 10.37 10.88 -6.02
C GLN A 359 10.99 12.22 -5.59
N LYS A 360 10.17 13.26 -5.40
CA LYS A 360 10.66 14.65 -5.54
C LYS A 360 11.44 15.13 -4.31
N ASP A 361 10.96 14.77 -3.12
CA ASP A 361 11.61 15.14 -1.86
C ASP A 361 12.71 14.13 -1.49
N TYR A 362 12.52 12.85 -1.83
CA TYR A 362 13.52 11.82 -1.56
C TYR A 362 14.77 11.98 -2.42
N TYR A 363 14.63 12.15 -3.74
CA TYR A 363 15.80 12.23 -4.62
C TYR A 363 16.65 13.46 -4.30
N ASN A 364 16.05 14.64 -4.15
CA ASN A 364 16.79 15.86 -3.81
C ASN A 364 17.47 15.75 -2.44
N SER A 365 16.80 15.20 -1.42
CA SER A 365 17.41 14.99 -0.10
C SER A 365 18.56 13.97 -0.14
N GLN A 366 18.55 12.98 -1.02
CA GLN A 366 19.69 12.07 -1.18
C GLN A 366 20.93 12.80 -1.72
N PHE A 367 20.79 13.70 -2.70
CA PHE A 367 21.92 14.51 -3.18
C PHE A 367 22.43 15.45 -2.09
N GLU A 368 21.53 16.11 -1.36
CA GLU A 368 21.89 16.94 -0.21
C GLU A 368 22.68 16.12 0.82
N ASN A 369 22.25 14.90 1.14
CA ASN A 369 22.97 14.00 2.05
C ASN A 369 24.37 13.63 1.54
N LEU A 370 24.54 13.29 0.27
CA LEU A 370 25.86 13.01 -0.31
C LEU A 370 26.80 14.22 -0.15
N TYR A 371 26.31 15.44 -0.33
CA TYR A 371 27.13 16.64 -0.21
C TYR A 371 27.44 17.05 1.23
N MET A 372 26.50 16.80 2.15
CA MET A 372 26.74 16.98 3.58
C MET A 372 27.91 16.12 4.07
N LEU A 373 28.14 14.94 3.48
CA LEU A 373 29.33 14.10 3.79
C LEU A 373 30.65 14.83 3.57
N PHE A 374 30.69 15.76 2.62
CA PHE A 374 31.87 16.55 2.31
C PHE A 374 31.81 17.97 2.92
N GLY A 375 30.96 18.18 3.93
CA GLY A 375 30.87 19.45 4.67
C GLY A 375 30.29 20.62 3.87
N LYS A 376 29.52 20.35 2.80
CA LYS A 376 28.98 21.37 1.89
C LYS A 376 27.47 21.52 2.06
N ASN A 377 27.01 22.71 2.46
CA ASN A 377 25.61 22.98 2.81
C ASN A 377 24.74 23.55 1.65
N THR A 378 25.33 23.96 0.53
CA THR A 378 24.59 24.52 -0.62
C THR A 378 25.30 24.21 -1.93
N PHE A 379 24.73 23.32 -2.75
CA PHE A 379 25.21 23.04 -4.11
C PHE A 379 24.09 23.12 -5.14
N ASP A 380 24.46 23.47 -6.37
CA ASP A 380 23.53 23.56 -7.49
C ASP A 380 23.13 22.16 -7.98
N THR A 381 22.08 21.62 -7.38
CA THR A 381 21.46 20.32 -7.75
C THR A 381 21.12 20.20 -9.25
N LYS A 382 21.09 21.30 -10.02
CA LYS A 382 20.92 21.27 -11.47
C LYS A 382 22.14 20.71 -12.20
N ALA A 383 23.35 21.00 -11.74
CA ALA A 383 24.59 20.52 -12.36
C ALA A 383 24.74 18.99 -12.24
N ASP A 384 24.23 18.39 -11.18
CA ASP A 384 24.29 16.94 -10.99
C ASP A 384 23.18 16.17 -11.69
N ARG A 385 22.00 16.80 -11.87
CA ARG A 385 20.99 16.27 -12.78
C ARG A 385 21.52 16.20 -14.21
N THR A 386 22.35 17.16 -14.63
CA THR A 386 23.02 17.08 -15.94
C THR A 386 24.04 15.94 -16.03
N VAL A 387 24.66 15.51 -14.92
CA VAL A 387 25.55 14.34 -14.92
C VAL A 387 24.74 13.07 -15.21
N GLU A 388 23.63 12.88 -14.52
CA GLU A 388 22.74 11.72 -14.71
C GLU A 388 22.23 11.59 -16.15
N GLU A 389 21.88 12.73 -16.76
CA GLU A 389 21.47 12.81 -18.16
C GLU A 389 22.60 12.49 -19.15
N THR A 390 23.84 12.81 -18.78
CA THR A 390 25.03 12.64 -19.64
C THR A 390 25.57 11.22 -19.59
N ILE A 391 25.53 10.57 -18.43
CA ILE A 391 26.09 9.22 -18.25
C ILE A 391 25.15 8.10 -18.68
N TYR A 392 23.91 8.41 -19.04
CA TYR A 392 22.85 7.43 -19.29
C TYR A 392 23.26 6.28 -20.22
N GLU A 393 23.91 6.59 -21.34
CA GLU A 393 24.32 5.60 -22.35
C GLU A 393 25.51 4.74 -21.90
N SER A 394 26.23 5.19 -20.87
CA SER A 394 27.40 4.51 -20.30
C SER A 394 27.04 3.59 -19.14
N LEU A 395 25.82 3.64 -18.61
CA LEU A 395 25.38 2.83 -17.47
C LEU A 395 25.29 1.35 -17.84
N LYS A 396 25.72 0.47 -16.93
CA LYS A 396 25.65 -0.99 -17.09
C LYS A 396 24.26 -1.53 -16.75
N VAL A 397 23.55 -0.87 -15.84
CA VAL A 397 22.23 -1.29 -15.35
C VAL A 397 21.10 -0.58 -16.09
N ASN A 398 20.06 -1.33 -16.45
CA ASN A 398 18.88 -0.79 -17.14
C ASN A 398 17.90 -0.07 -16.19
N ASN A 399 16.99 0.73 -16.74
CA ASN A 399 16.03 1.53 -15.98
C ASN A 399 15.24 0.73 -14.94
N GLY A 400 14.69 -0.42 -15.34
CA GLY A 400 13.91 -1.29 -14.48
C GLY A 400 14.72 -1.86 -13.31
N GLN A 401 15.95 -2.30 -13.59
CA GLN A 401 16.88 -2.80 -12.58
C GLN A 401 17.29 -1.71 -11.60
N ARG A 402 17.61 -0.51 -12.09
CA ARG A 402 17.96 0.64 -11.25
C ARG A 402 16.85 0.96 -10.26
N LEU A 403 15.62 1.08 -10.75
CA LEU A 403 14.46 1.37 -9.91
C LEU A 403 14.19 0.23 -8.91
N TRP A 404 14.35 -1.03 -9.34
CA TRP A 404 14.20 -2.19 -8.47
C TRP A 404 15.23 -2.18 -7.33
N ILE A 405 16.51 -1.90 -7.63
CA ILE A 405 17.59 -1.78 -6.64
C ILE A 405 17.29 -0.63 -5.68
N THR A 406 16.96 0.56 -6.20
CA THR A 406 16.59 1.72 -5.39
C THR A 406 15.52 1.37 -4.36
N ILE A 407 14.42 0.78 -4.81
CA ILE A 407 13.29 0.45 -3.91
C ILE A 407 13.70 -0.62 -2.90
N LEU A 408 14.40 -1.67 -3.33
CA LEU A 408 14.87 -2.73 -2.45
C LEU A 408 15.77 -2.18 -1.34
N PHE A 409 16.69 -1.28 -1.69
CA PHE A 409 17.61 -0.71 -0.72
C PHE A 409 16.95 0.35 0.16
N SER A 410 15.92 1.06 -0.30
CA SER A 410 15.07 1.85 0.59
C SER A 410 14.42 0.98 1.67
N ILE A 411 13.87 -0.18 1.30
CA ILE A 411 13.28 -1.14 2.25
C ILE A 411 14.33 -1.66 3.25
N ILE A 412 15.52 -2.01 2.76
CA ILE A 412 16.62 -2.50 3.63
C ILE A 412 17.10 -1.39 4.56
N ASN A 413 17.22 -0.15 4.07
CA ASN A 413 17.60 0.99 4.90
C ASN A 413 16.59 1.21 6.02
N ASP A 414 15.30 1.19 5.72
CA ASP A 414 14.26 1.30 6.74
C ASP A 414 14.38 0.16 7.76
N PHE A 415 14.73 -1.05 7.33
CA PHE A 415 14.96 -2.19 8.24
C PHE A 415 16.16 -2.01 9.18
N TYR A 416 17.21 -1.32 8.76
CA TYR A 416 18.40 -1.01 9.57
C TYR A 416 18.33 0.34 10.29
N GLN A 417 17.35 1.20 9.98
CA GLN A 417 17.27 2.57 10.50
C GLN A 417 15.92 2.94 11.14
N ALA A 418 14.96 2.01 11.23
CA ALA A 418 13.63 2.32 11.77
C ALA A 418 13.72 2.86 13.21
N PRO A 419 12.96 3.92 13.54
CA PRO A 419 12.88 4.43 14.89
C PRO A 419 12.25 3.41 15.85
N ILE A 420 13.07 3.00 16.81
CA ILE A 420 12.79 2.13 17.96
C ILE A 420 11.69 2.76 18.85
N GLY A 421 10.75 1.94 19.34
CA GLY A 421 9.67 2.33 20.26
C GLY A 421 8.43 3.04 19.67
N SER A 422 8.30 3.12 18.34
CA SER A 422 7.14 3.77 17.71
C SER A 422 5.95 2.80 17.54
N GLY A 423 4.78 3.16 18.09
CA GLY A 423 3.51 2.43 17.87
C GLY A 423 3.10 1.41 18.96
N ASP A 424 3.96 1.18 19.96
CA ASP A 424 3.75 0.19 21.03
C ASP A 424 2.46 0.43 21.83
N GLU A 425 2.15 1.68 22.18
CA GLU A 425 0.96 1.99 22.98
C GLU A 425 -0.34 1.62 22.24
N ILE A 426 -0.44 1.96 20.96
CA ILE A 426 -1.61 1.64 20.12
C ILE A 426 -1.69 0.13 19.93
N TYR A 427 -0.56 -0.53 19.68
CA TYR A 427 -0.50 -1.98 19.58
C TYR A 427 -1.06 -2.66 20.83
N GLU A 428 -0.61 -2.26 22.02
CA GLU A 428 -1.09 -2.83 23.29
C GLU A 428 -2.58 -2.53 23.52
N GLN A 429 -3.08 -1.34 23.19
CA GLN A 429 -4.50 -1.01 23.31
C GLN A 429 -5.38 -1.90 22.42
N ILE A 430 -4.99 -2.09 21.15
CA ILE A 430 -5.73 -2.95 20.22
C ILE A 430 -5.65 -4.42 20.66
N GLN A 431 -4.45 -4.87 21.04
CA GLN A 431 -4.20 -6.25 21.44
C GLN A 431 -4.98 -6.64 22.70
N ASN A 432 -5.09 -5.72 23.66
CA ASN A 432 -5.84 -5.90 24.90
C ASN A 432 -7.35 -5.65 24.74
N ASN A 433 -7.84 -5.38 23.52
CA ASN A 433 -9.24 -5.05 23.21
C ASN A 433 -9.77 -3.88 24.04
N ASP A 434 -9.02 -2.78 24.12
CA ASP A 434 -9.46 -1.59 24.85
C ASP A 434 -10.77 -1.04 24.28
N LEU A 435 -11.83 -1.07 25.09
CA LEU A 435 -13.15 -0.56 24.74
C LEU A 435 -13.12 0.93 24.38
N LYS A 436 -12.24 1.73 25.02
CA LYS A 436 -12.07 3.15 24.72
C LYS A 436 -11.55 3.35 23.30
N TYR A 437 -10.78 2.41 22.76
CA TYR A 437 -10.32 2.44 21.37
C TYR A 437 -11.41 1.91 20.43
N MET A 438 -12.00 0.75 20.73
CA MET A 438 -13.02 0.11 19.87
C MET A 438 -14.26 0.98 19.67
N LYS A 439 -14.65 1.79 20.66
CA LYS A 439 -15.86 2.62 20.60
C LYS A 439 -15.88 3.59 19.40
N HIS A 440 -14.72 4.01 18.89
CA HIS A 440 -14.62 4.92 17.74
C HIS A 440 -15.28 4.38 16.48
N TYR A 441 -15.26 3.06 16.31
CA TYR A 441 -15.86 2.39 15.16
C TYR A 441 -17.25 1.81 15.43
N LEU A 442 -17.64 1.67 16.71
CA LEU A 442 -18.91 1.06 17.13
C LEU A 442 -20.01 2.06 17.50
N ILE A 443 -19.68 3.25 17.98
CA ILE A 443 -20.69 4.23 18.47
C ILE A 443 -21.58 4.71 17.32
N ASN A 444 -21.01 4.90 16.13
CA ASN A 444 -21.72 5.40 14.97
C ASN A 444 -21.94 4.27 13.94
N PRO A 445 -23.18 3.80 13.73
CA PRO A 445 -23.46 2.75 12.75
C PRO A 445 -23.06 3.17 11.32
N PHE A 446 -23.12 4.45 10.98
CA PHE A 446 -22.69 4.91 9.66
C PHE A 446 -21.17 4.75 9.47
N THR A 447 -20.38 4.96 10.53
CA THR A 447 -18.95 4.65 10.55
C THR A 447 -18.71 3.14 10.44
N SER A 448 -19.55 2.30 11.04
CA SER A 448 -19.43 0.84 10.89
C SER A 448 -19.69 0.38 9.45
N PHE A 449 -20.62 1.00 8.72
CA PHE A 449 -20.83 0.72 7.29
C PHE A 449 -19.62 1.13 6.43
N LEU A 450 -19.05 2.29 6.74
CA LEU A 450 -17.81 2.78 6.14
C LEU A 450 -16.66 1.78 6.36
N TYR A 451 -16.52 1.29 7.58
CA TYR A 451 -15.54 0.28 7.97
C TYR A 451 -15.72 -1.04 7.21
N MET A 452 -16.96 -1.57 7.09
CA MET A 452 -17.21 -2.76 6.26
C MET A 452 -16.81 -2.51 4.81
N SER A 453 -17.14 -1.34 4.25
CA SER A 453 -16.88 -1.05 2.84
C SER A 453 -15.38 -0.97 2.50
N LEU A 454 -14.52 -0.75 3.49
CA LEU A 454 -13.06 -0.64 3.30
C LEU A 454 -12.29 -1.89 3.76
N PHE A 455 -12.74 -2.58 4.82
CA PHE A 455 -11.94 -3.60 5.53
C PHE A 455 -12.56 -5.01 5.58
N SER A 456 -13.49 -5.31 4.67
CA SER A 456 -14.09 -6.66 4.56
C SER A 456 -13.13 -7.75 4.07
N GLY A 457 -11.97 -7.38 3.52
CA GLY A 457 -10.97 -8.33 3.04
C GLY A 457 -10.37 -9.17 4.17
N VAL A 458 -10.67 -10.47 4.23
CA VAL A 458 -10.08 -11.39 5.24
C VAL A 458 -8.59 -11.62 5.00
N ASN A 459 -8.13 -11.46 3.76
CA ASN A 459 -6.75 -11.72 3.32
C ASN A 459 -5.96 -10.44 3.02
N SER A 460 -6.41 -9.25 3.45
CA SER A 460 -5.63 -8.04 3.18
C SER A 460 -4.36 -7.99 4.03
N SER A 461 -3.24 -7.64 3.39
CA SER A 461 -1.97 -7.45 4.08
C SER A 461 -2.02 -6.18 4.94
N PHE A 462 -1.09 -6.05 5.89
CA PHE A 462 -1.03 -4.85 6.74
C PHE A 462 -0.83 -3.57 5.90
N SER A 463 0.03 -3.61 4.88
CA SER A 463 0.22 -2.52 3.91
C SER A 463 -1.07 -2.14 3.17
N GLN A 464 -1.92 -3.12 2.85
CA GLN A 464 -3.22 -2.86 2.24
C GLN A 464 -4.19 -2.22 3.24
N ASP A 465 -4.20 -2.68 4.50
CA ASP A 465 -5.01 -2.09 5.56
C ASP A 465 -4.64 -0.61 5.80
N LEU A 466 -3.34 -0.27 5.83
CA LEU A 466 -2.89 1.13 5.92
C LEU A 466 -3.34 1.96 4.72
N TYR A 467 -3.13 1.46 3.50
CA TYR A 467 -3.57 2.18 2.30
C TYR A 467 -5.09 2.38 2.25
N MET A 468 -5.87 1.41 2.73
CA MET A 468 -7.32 1.53 2.85
C MET A 468 -7.73 2.56 3.91
N ASN A 469 -6.92 2.76 4.96
CA ASN A 469 -7.14 3.84 5.94
C ASN A 469 -7.08 5.22 5.29
N GLU A 470 -6.30 5.38 4.22
CA GLU A 470 -6.23 6.64 3.49
C GLU A 470 -7.51 6.98 2.72
N PHE A 471 -8.43 6.03 2.52
CA PHE A 471 -9.73 6.28 1.89
C PHE A 471 -10.72 7.00 2.80
N PHE A 472 -10.41 7.13 4.09
CA PHE A 472 -11.13 8.04 4.96
C PHE A 472 -10.84 9.50 4.56
N ILE A 473 -11.86 10.37 4.70
CA ILE A 473 -11.73 11.79 4.36
C ILE A 473 -10.74 12.50 5.31
N THR A 474 -10.60 11.95 6.51
CA THR A 474 -9.70 12.44 7.58
C THR A 474 -8.85 11.29 8.06
N GLU A 475 -7.76 11.59 8.77
CA GLU A 475 -7.01 10.59 9.51
C GLU A 475 -7.97 9.84 10.45
N ALA A 476 -8.08 8.54 10.24
CA ALA A 476 -8.84 7.65 11.10
C ALA A 476 -7.84 6.88 11.98
N PRO A 477 -8.24 6.49 13.20
CA PRO A 477 -7.42 5.61 14.03
C PRO A 477 -7.04 4.34 13.26
N ASP A 478 -5.93 3.74 13.65
CA ASP A 478 -5.47 2.52 13.02
C ASP A 478 -6.38 1.33 13.29
N ILE A 479 -6.85 0.71 12.21
CA ILE A 479 -7.68 -0.49 12.29
C ILE A 479 -6.90 -1.73 12.74
N ARG A 480 -5.57 -1.63 12.73
CA ARG A 480 -4.57 -2.63 13.09
C ARG A 480 -3.25 -1.90 13.29
N SER A 481 -2.47 -2.26 14.30
CA SER A 481 -1.14 -1.69 14.55
C SER A 481 -0.06 -2.78 14.48
N ALA A 482 1.19 -2.35 14.45
CA ALA A 482 2.36 -3.19 14.45
C ALA A 482 3.33 -2.75 15.55
N LYS A 483 3.97 -3.75 16.18
CA LYS A 483 5.03 -3.57 17.17
C LYS A 483 6.33 -4.06 16.58
N ILE A 484 7.36 -3.23 16.62
CA ILE A 484 8.71 -3.60 16.21
C ILE A 484 9.34 -4.36 17.37
N LEU A 485 9.81 -5.58 17.11
CA LEU A 485 10.62 -6.32 18.05
C LEU A 485 12.08 -5.89 17.88
N GLU A 486 12.62 -5.30 18.93
CA GLU A 486 13.95 -4.72 18.93
C GLU A 486 15.01 -5.73 19.33
N ASN A 487 16.19 -5.60 18.73
CA ASN A 487 17.35 -6.35 19.16
C ASN A 487 18.03 -5.63 20.34
N PRO A 488 18.10 -6.24 21.53
CA PRO A 488 18.78 -5.62 22.67
C PRO A 488 20.27 -5.36 22.39
N LEU A 489 20.86 -6.08 21.44
CA LEU A 489 22.27 -5.94 21.04
C LEU A 489 22.53 -4.77 20.09
N ALA A 490 21.51 -4.11 19.55
CA ALA A 490 21.68 -3.08 18.52
C ALA A 490 22.09 -1.70 19.06
N SER A 491 21.91 -1.44 20.36
CA SER A 491 22.09 -0.13 20.99
C SER A 491 23.53 0.42 21.03
N GLN A 492 24.51 -0.29 20.47
CA GLN A 492 25.93 0.05 20.58
C GLN A 492 26.64 0.35 19.25
N ASN A 493 25.96 0.22 18.11
CA ASN A 493 26.65 0.28 16.81
C ASN A 493 26.36 1.59 16.06
N THR A 494 27.43 2.28 15.64
CA THR A 494 27.36 3.51 14.82
C THR A 494 27.39 3.23 13.33
N GLU A 495 27.59 1.97 12.94
CA GLU A 495 27.59 1.55 11.55
C GLU A 495 26.20 1.60 10.93
N GLN A 496 26.13 1.88 9.63
CA GLN A 496 24.86 1.92 8.91
C GLN A 496 24.23 0.52 8.80
N TYR A 497 25.03 -0.47 8.42
CA TYR A 497 24.59 -1.84 8.25
C TYR A 497 25.33 -2.73 9.24
N THR A 498 24.67 -3.15 10.30
CA THR A 498 25.28 -4.09 11.25
C THR A 498 25.23 -5.52 10.71
N SER A 499 25.99 -6.43 11.33
CA SER A 499 25.83 -7.86 11.09
C SER A 499 24.37 -8.29 11.27
N PHE A 500 23.93 -9.32 10.55
CA PHE A 500 22.55 -9.75 10.60
C PHE A 500 22.11 -10.12 12.02
N GLU A 501 22.99 -10.67 12.85
CA GLU A 501 22.74 -11.00 14.25
C GLU A 501 22.60 -9.77 15.16
N GLN A 502 23.18 -8.63 14.76
CA GLN A 502 23.17 -7.35 15.48
C GLN A 502 22.24 -6.31 14.83
N ARG A 503 21.42 -6.71 13.85
CA ARG A 503 20.42 -5.84 13.22
C ARG A 503 19.47 -5.26 14.27
N PRO A 504 18.99 -4.01 14.12
CA PRO A 504 18.12 -3.37 15.11
C PRO A 504 16.74 -4.02 15.25
N ILE A 505 16.23 -4.63 14.19
CA ILE A 505 14.90 -5.23 14.15
C ILE A 505 15.00 -6.75 14.07
N ILE A 506 14.53 -7.46 15.09
CA ILE A 506 14.44 -8.93 15.08
C ILE A 506 13.12 -9.43 14.48
N GLY A 507 12.10 -8.59 14.43
CA GLY A 507 10.86 -8.88 13.75
C GLY A 507 9.78 -7.84 13.92
N VAL A 508 8.62 -8.11 13.33
CA VAL A 508 7.43 -7.25 13.45
C VAL A 508 6.23 -8.10 13.87
N GLU A 509 5.63 -7.74 15.00
CA GLU A 509 4.37 -8.32 15.46
C GLU A 509 3.19 -7.46 15.00
N LEU A 510 2.12 -8.10 14.54
CA LEU A 510 0.91 -7.39 14.14
C LEU A 510 -0.19 -7.63 15.17
N SER A 511 -0.88 -6.57 15.56
CA SER A 511 -2.07 -6.70 16.39
C SER A 511 -3.16 -7.44 15.62
N LYS A 512 -4.22 -7.87 16.31
CA LYS A 512 -5.49 -8.19 15.63
C LYS A 512 -6.10 -6.91 15.04
N ARG A 513 -7.05 -7.06 14.12
CA ARG A 513 -7.90 -5.92 13.73
C ARG A 513 -8.76 -5.50 14.91
N VAL A 514 -8.96 -4.19 15.07
CA VAL A 514 -9.76 -3.58 16.14
C VAL A 514 -11.16 -4.18 16.18
N ILE A 515 -11.79 -4.37 15.02
CA ILE A 515 -13.08 -5.04 14.89
C ILE A 515 -13.00 -6.06 13.77
N ASN A 516 -13.45 -7.27 14.05
CA ASN A 516 -13.68 -8.23 12.98
C ASN A 516 -14.93 -7.79 12.20
N THR A 517 -14.77 -7.43 10.93
CA THR A 517 -15.85 -6.99 10.04
C THR A 517 -17.00 -8.00 9.99
N ALA A 518 -16.73 -9.31 10.12
CA ALA A 518 -17.76 -10.34 10.17
C ALA A 518 -18.81 -10.10 11.27
N TYR A 519 -18.41 -9.55 12.43
CA TYR A 519 -19.35 -9.21 13.49
C TYR A 519 -20.27 -8.05 13.09
N ILE A 520 -19.77 -7.07 12.33
CA ILE A 520 -20.58 -5.96 11.84
C ILE A 520 -21.60 -6.49 10.80
N TYR A 521 -21.16 -7.34 9.86
CA TYR A 521 -22.06 -8.02 8.92
C TYR A 521 -23.17 -8.78 9.66
N LEU A 522 -22.82 -9.53 10.70
CA LEU A 522 -23.76 -10.30 11.50
C LEU A 522 -24.77 -9.39 12.23
N ILE A 523 -24.29 -8.32 12.89
CA ILE A 523 -25.14 -7.36 13.61
C ILE A 523 -26.14 -6.71 12.64
N TYR A 524 -25.67 -6.23 11.49
CA TYR A 524 -26.54 -5.61 10.49
C TYR A 524 -27.56 -6.60 9.93
N THR A 525 -27.14 -7.84 9.67
CA THR A 525 -28.05 -8.90 9.22
C THR A 525 -29.12 -9.17 10.27
N LEU A 526 -28.73 -9.30 11.54
CA LEU A 526 -29.65 -9.55 12.65
C LEU A 526 -30.64 -8.39 12.83
N ILE A 527 -30.17 -7.15 12.81
CA ILE A 527 -31.04 -5.95 12.84
C ILE A 527 -32.02 -6.00 11.66
N SER A 528 -31.54 -6.28 10.45
CA SER A 528 -32.38 -6.38 9.24
C SER A 528 -33.48 -7.40 9.41
N VAL A 529 -33.14 -8.61 9.89
CA VAL A 529 -34.10 -9.70 10.13
C VAL A 529 -35.13 -9.30 11.19
N ILE A 530 -34.72 -8.64 12.27
CA ILE A 530 -35.64 -8.14 13.31
C ILE A 530 -36.62 -7.12 12.73
N LEU A 531 -36.13 -6.14 11.97
CA LEU A 531 -36.97 -5.12 11.34
C LEU A 531 -37.94 -5.73 10.33
N LEU A 532 -37.45 -6.64 9.48
CA LEU A 532 -38.26 -7.40 8.52
C LEU A 532 -39.39 -8.18 9.21
N THR A 533 -39.03 -8.95 10.23
CA THR A 533 -39.95 -9.84 10.94
C THR A 533 -41.00 -9.04 11.71
N GLY A 534 -40.56 -8.00 12.44
CA GLY A 534 -41.45 -7.09 13.16
C GLY A 534 -42.43 -6.39 12.23
N GLY A 535 -41.91 -5.81 11.13
CA GLY A 535 -42.74 -5.15 10.12
C GLY A 535 -43.74 -6.10 9.45
N TYR A 536 -43.32 -7.32 9.12
CA TYR A 536 -44.19 -8.35 8.57
C TYR A 536 -45.35 -8.71 9.50
N PHE A 537 -45.09 -8.93 10.79
CA PHE A 537 -46.14 -9.25 11.76
C PHE A 537 -47.13 -8.09 11.96
N ILE A 538 -46.63 -6.85 12.02
CA ILE A 538 -47.49 -5.65 12.11
C ILE A 538 -48.37 -5.55 10.86
N TYR A 539 -47.78 -5.72 9.67
CA TYR A 539 -48.48 -5.65 8.40
C TYR A 539 -49.60 -6.69 8.28
N ILE A 540 -49.32 -7.96 8.61
CA ILE A 540 -50.33 -9.03 8.58
C ILE A 540 -51.48 -8.74 9.54
N LYS A 541 -51.17 -8.29 10.76
CA LYS A 541 -52.21 -7.97 11.74
C LYS A 541 -53.12 -6.87 11.21
N LYS A 542 -52.53 -5.81 10.64
CA LYS A 542 -53.25 -4.62 10.19
C LYS A 542 -54.17 -4.86 8.98
N ILE A 543 -53.86 -5.82 8.12
CA ILE A 543 -54.71 -6.14 6.95
C ILE A 543 -55.82 -7.13 7.30
N LYS A 544 -55.66 -7.87 8.40
CA LYS A 544 -56.72 -8.76 8.90
C LYS A 544 -57.84 -7.99 9.60
N GLU A 545 -57.49 -6.88 10.24
CA GLU A 545 -58.41 -5.88 10.78
C GLU A 545 -59.07 -5.07 9.65
#